data_AF-A0A524GS60-F1
#
_entry.id   AF-A0A524GS60-F1
#
_cell.length_a   1.000
_cell.length_b   1.000
_cell.length_c   1.000
_cell.angle_alpha   90.00
_cell.angle_beta   90.00
_cell.angle_gamma   90.00
#
_symmetry.space_group_name_H-M   'P 1'
#
loop_
_entity.id
_entity.type
_entity.pdbx_description
1 polymer ?
#
loop_
_entity_poly.entity_id
_entity_poly.type
_entity_poly.pdbx_seq_one_letter_code
_entity_poly.pdbx_strand_id
1 'polypeptide(L)'
;LDMRTIKARLPLTGRKAVVYFTAERRLDFRPLLSELGRRYRRRIEMRPLGVRDGARVCGGLGPCGRCLCCTTFMDRFHSVTVRMAKRQNLSLNPTKISGLCGRLMCCLAHEVDQYADGGTRSRRSS
;
A
#
# COMPACT_ATOMS: atom_id res chain seq x y z
N LEU A 1 -19.88 -9.45 -5.16
CA LEU A 1 -19.30 -8.41 -4.28
C LEU A 1 -18.16 -7.77 -5.02
N ASP A 2 -18.18 -6.44 -5.16
CA ASP A 2 -17.13 -5.69 -5.87
C ASP A 2 -15.96 -5.38 -4.94
N MET A 3 -15.17 -6.41 -4.63
CA MET A 3 -13.94 -6.32 -3.83
C MET A 3 -12.81 -7.13 -4.46
N ARG A 4 -11.58 -6.71 -4.17
CA ARG A 4 -10.39 -7.50 -4.45
C ARG A 4 -9.82 -8.06 -3.14
N THR A 5 -9.84 -9.38 -3.00
CA THR A 5 -9.19 -10.06 -1.87
C THR A 5 -7.68 -10.02 -2.04
N ILE A 6 -6.98 -9.62 -0.98
CA ILE A 6 -5.51 -9.47 -0.99
C ILE A 6 -4.85 -10.64 -0.24
N LYS A 7 -5.34 -10.97 0.95
CA LYS A 7 -4.74 -12.00 1.80
C LYS A 7 -5.78 -12.59 2.72
N ALA A 8 -5.73 -13.90 2.96
CA ALA A 8 -6.46 -14.55 4.03
C ALA A 8 -5.48 -15.12 5.05
N ARG A 9 -5.72 -14.86 6.34
CA ARG A 9 -4.99 -15.48 7.44
C ARG A 9 -5.92 -16.46 8.15
N LEU A 10 -5.56 -17.73 8.10
CA LEU A 10 -6.25 -18.80 8.79
C LEU A 10 -5.29 -19.43 9.82
N PRO A 11 -5.48 -19.18 11.11
CA PRO A 11 -4.73 -19.87 12.15
C PRO A 11 -4.98 -21.39 12.12
N LEU A 12 -3.93 -22.17 12.36
CA LEU A 12 -4.03 -23.62 12.54
C LEU A 12 -4.84 -23.96 13.80
N THR A 13 -4.63 -23.19 14.87
CA THR A 13 -5.38 -23.26 16.12
C THR A 13 -6.18 -21.97 16.32
N GLY A 14 -7.43 -22.11 16.77
CA GLY A 14 -8.35 -21.00 17.00
C GLY A 14 -9.45 -20.85 15.95
N ARG A 15 -10.51 -20.13 16.33
CA ARG A 15 -11.77 -20.05 15.55
C ARG A 15 -11.87 -18.83 14.65
N LYS A 16 -10.90 -17.91 14.68
CA LYS A 16 -10.96 -16.63 13.97
C LYS A 16 -10.11 -16.64 12.70
N ALA A 17 -10.74 -16.47 11.54
CA ALA A 17 -10.06 -16.20 10.27
C ALA A 17 -10.18 -14.72 9.91
N VAL A 18 -9.16 -14.16 9.27
CA VAL A 18 -9.12 -12.75 8.87
C VAL A 18 -8.89 -12.67 7.37
N VAL A 19 -9.77 -11.95 6.66
CA VAL A 19 -9.64 -11.70 5.23
C VAL A 19 -9.37 -10.23 5.01
N TYR A 20 -8.23 -9.94 4.39
CA TYR A 20 -7.81 -8.60 4.00
C TYR A 20 -8.24 -8.34 2.56
N PHE A 21 -8.92 -7.22 2.31
CA PHE A 21 -9.44 -6.87 1.00
C PHE A 21 -9.32 -5.37 0.73
N THR A 22 -9.41 -4.98 -0.54
CA THR A 22 -9.58 -3.60 -0.98
C THR A 22 -10.92 -3.47 -1.72
N ALA A 23 -11.64 -2.37 -1.52
CA ALA A 23 -12.87 -2.06 -2.23
C ALA A 23 -12.97 -0.54 -2.44
N GLU A 24 -13.55 -0.12 -3.56
CA GLU A 24 -13.76 1.31 -3.86
C GLU A 24 -14.97 1.89 -3.12
N ARG A 25 -15.95 1.04 -2.82
CA ARG A 25 -17.20 1.41 -2.14
C ARG A 25 -17.41 0.58 -0.88
N ARG A 26 -18.29 1.07 0.00
CA ARG A 26 -18.73 0.29 1.16
C ARG A 26 -19.53 -0.92 0.69
N LEU A 27 -19.19 -2.10 1.20
CA LEU A 27 -19.84 -3.36 0.85
C LEU A 27 -20.59 -3.93 2.05
N ASP A 28 -21.72 -4.56 1.80
CA ASP A 28 -22.43 -5.35 2.79
C ASP A 28 -21.95 -6.81 2.77
N PHE A 29 -21.28 -7.21 3.84
CA PHE A 29 -20.73 -8.57 3.97
C PHE A 29 -21.64 -9.53 4.72
N ARG A 30 -22.81 -9.10 5.24
CA ARG A 30 -23.68 -9.96 6.06
C ARG A 30 -24.03 -11.30 5.39
N PRO A 31 -24.42 -11.34 4.09
CA PRO A 31 -24.72 -12.61 3.43
C PRO A 31 -23.50 -13.52 3.31
N LEU A 32 -22.35 -12.95 2.92
CA LEU A 32 -21.09 -13.68 2.76
C LEU A 32 -20.59 -14.23 4.10
N LEU A 33 -20.63 -13.42 5.16
CA LEU A 33 -20.21 -13.83 6.51
C LEU A 33 -21.07 -14.97 7.04
N SER A 34 -22.38 -14.94 6.78
CA SER A 34 -23.31 -16.02 7.17
C SER A 34 -22.96 -17.33 6.45
N GLU A 35 -22.79 -17.28 5.13
CA GLU A 35 -22.47 -18.46 4.33
C GLU A 35 -21.13 -19.07 4.73
N LEU A 36 -20.08 -18.25 4.82
CA LEU A 36 -18.75 -18.72 5.17
C LEU A 36 -18.68 -19.21 6.62
N GLY A 37 -19.38 -18.53 7.55
CA GLY A 37 -19.49 -18.95 8.94
C GLY A 37 -20.14 -20.33 9.09
N ARG A 38 -21.23 -20.58 8.34
CA ARG A 38 -21.90 -21.88 8.29
C ARG A 38 -21.01 -22.97 7.68
N ARG A 39 -20.35 -22.68 6.55
CA ARG A 39 -19.53 -23.66 5.83
C ARG A 39 -18.28 -24.08 6.59
N TYR A 40 -17.57 -23.12 7.19
CA TYR A 40 -16.26 -23.37 7.80
C TYR A 40 -16.29 -23.48 9.32
N ARG A 41 -17.44 -23.26 9.96
CA ARG A 41 -17.62 -23.26 11.43
C ARG A 41 -16.58 -22.39 12.15
N ARG A 42 -16.23 -21.25 11.53
CA ARG A 42 -15.23 -20.28 12.01
C ARG A 42 -15.81 -18.86 11.97
N ARG A 43 -15.37 -18.02 12.91
CA ARG A 43 -15.67 -16.58 12.90
C ARG A 43 -14.76 -15.92 11.86
N ILE A 44 -15.35 -15.25 10.89
CA ILE A 44 -14.61 -14.58 9.82
C ILE A 44 -14.69 -13.09 10.04
N GLU A 45 -13.54 -12.43 9.99
CA GLU A 45 -13.42 -10.98 10.05
C GLU A 45 -12.96 -10.46 8.70
N MET A 46 -13.75 -9.55 8.12
CA MET A 46 -13.37 -8.83 6.90
C MET A 46 -12.65 -7.54 7.32
N ARG A 47 -11.38 -7.38 6.91
CA ARG A 47 -10.57 -6.19 7.20
C ARG A 47 -10.27 -5.43 5.91
N PRO A 48 -10.79 -4.21 5.73
CA PRO A 48 -10.41 -3.39 4.60
C PRO A 48 -8.94 -2.93 4.75
N LEU A 49 -8.23 -2.88 3.63
CA LEU A 49 -6.92 -2.27 3.49
C LEU A 49 -7.03 -1.05 2.60
N GLY A 50 -6.26 0.00 2.93
CA GLY A 50 -6.04 1.09 1.99
C GLY A 50 -5.26 0.59 0.76
N VAL A 51 -5.40 1.26 -0.39
CA VAL A 51 -4.72 0.88 -1.64
C VAL A 51 -3.21 0.72 -1.48
N ARG A 52 -2.58 1.56 -0.65
CA ARG A 52 -1.14 1.51 -0.35
C ARG A 52 -0.77 0.32 0.53
N ASP A 53 -1.57 0.01 1.55
CA ASP A 53 -1.33 -1.16 2.40
C ASP A 53 -1.58 -2.46 1.63
N GLY A 54 -2.57 -2.47 0.72
CA GLY A 54 -2.77 -3.55 -0.24
C GLY A 54 -1.52 -3.78 -1.08
N ALA A 55 -0.95 -2.72 -1.67
CA ALA A 55 0.31 -2.82 -2.41
C ALA A 55 1.49 -3.24 -1.54
N ARG A 56 1.57 -2.79 -0.27
CA ARG A 56 2.61 -3.24 0.68
C ARG A 56 2.54 -4.74 0.92
N VAL A 57 1.35 -5.28 1.13
CA VAL A 57 1.10 -6.70 1.39
C VAL A 57 1.35 -7.55 0.14
N CYS A 58 0.95 -7.07 -1.04
CA CYS A 58 1.22 -7.74 -2.32
C CYS A 58 2.71 -7.70 -2.69
N GLY A 59 3.42 -6.63 -2.34
CA GLY A 59 4.75 -6.35 -2.86
C GLY A 59 4.72 -5.98 -4.34
N GLY A 60 5.89 -6.00 -4.98
CA GLY A 60 6.07 -5.73 -6.40
C GLY A 60 7.26 -4.83 -6.69
N LEU A 61 7.41 -4.45 -7.96
CA LEU A 61 8.45 -3.54 -8.43
C LEU A 61 7.82 -2.18 -8.77
N GLY A 62 8.50 -1.11 -8.35
CA GLY A 62 8.17 0.25 -8.74
C GLY A 62 8.62 0.55 -10.18
N PRO A 63 8.25 1.70 -10.72
CA PRO A 63 8.67 2.13 -12.06
C PRO A 63 10.19 2.30 -12.19
N CYS A 64 10.92 2.38 -11.07
CA CYS A 64 12.38 2.40 -11.03
C CYS A 64 13.03 0.99 -11.09
N GLY A 65 12.25 -0.08 -11.21
CA GLY A 65 12.74 -1.46 -11.25
C GLY A 65 13.13 -2.05 -9.89
N ARG A 66 12.97 -1.30 -8.78
CA ARG A 66 13.25 -1.76 -7.41
C ARG A 66 11.98 -2.18 -6.69
N CYS A 67 12.11 -2.97 -5.63
CA CYS A 67 11.00 -3.30 -4.74
C CYS A 67 10.29 -2.04 -4.20
N LEU A 68 8.98 -2.12 -3.99
CA LEU A 68 8.18 -0.99 -3.50
C LEU A 68 8.74 -0.44 -2.18
N CYS A 69 8.93 0.89 -2.09
CA CYS A 69 9.45 1.54 -0.89
C CYS A 69 8.62 1.21 0.38
N CYS A 70 7.30 1.09 0.23
CA CYS A 70 6.38 0.74 1.32
C CYS A 70 6.50 -0.72 1.78
N THR A 71 7.14 -1.59 1.00
CA THR A 71 7.43 -2.98 1.35
C THR A 71 8.84 -3.13 1.93
N THR A 72 9.77 -2.22 1.62
CA THR A 72 11.19 -2.34 1.98
C THR A 72 11.56 -1.55 3.23
N PHE A 73 11.63 -0.21 3.12
CA PHE A 73 12.22 0.64 4.17
C PHE A 73 11.24 1.65 4.78
N MET A 74 10.07 1.84 4.16
CA MET A 74 9.11 2.85 4.62
C MET A 74 8.05 2.23 5.54
N ASP A 75 8.25 2.40 6.85
CA ASP A 75 7.30 1.95 7.87
C ASP A 75 6.22 2.98 8.20
N ARG A 76 6.53 4.28 8.10
CA ARG A 76 5.58 5.38 8.32
C ARG A 76 5.35 6.16 7.05
N PHE A 77 4.08 6.39 6.74
CA PHE A 77 3.67 7.11 5.54
C PHE A 77 3.66 8.61 5.81
N HIS A 78 4.56 9.32 5.14
CA HIS A 78 4.51 10.78 5.06
C HIS A 78 3.50 11.19 3.98
N SER A 79 2.91 12.37 4.17
CA SER A 79 2.09 12.99 3.11
C SER A 79 3.00 13.31 1.94
N VAL A 80 2.64 12.80 0.76
CA VAL A 80 3.37 13.06 -0.48
C VAL A 80 2.59 14.10 -1.26
N THR A 81 3.27 15.14 -1.73
CA THR A 81 2.63 16.23 -2.49
C THR A 81 3.26 16.37 -3.88
N VAL A 82 2.50 16.89 -4.84
CA VAL A 82 2.98 17.16 -6.21
C VAL A 82 4.16 18.15 -6.21
N ARG A 83 4.23 19.05 -5.21
CA ARG A 83 5.36 19.98 -5.02
C ARG A 83 6.69 19.24 -4.82
N MET A 84 6.69 18.09 -4.16
CA MET A 84 7.91 17.27 -3.98
C MET A 84 8.42 16.76 -5.33
N ALA A 85 7.54 16.27 -6.21
CA ALA A 85 7.92 15.87 -7.57
C ALA A 85 8.49 17.05 -8.38
N LYS A 86 7.90 18.24 -8.25
CA LYS A 86 8.40 19.46 -8.89
C LYS A 86 9.82 19.82 -8.40
N ARG A 87 10.09 19.73 -7.09
CA ARG A 87 11.44 20.00 -6.53
C ARG A 87 12.49 19.01 -7.05
N GLN A 88 12.10 17.79 -7.37
CA GLN A 88 12.97 16.78 -7.95
C GLN A 88 13.10 16.87 -9.47
N ASN A 89 12.60 17.94 -10.10
CA ASN A 89 12.58 18.14 -11.56
C ASN A 89 11.93 16.98 -12.34
N LEU A 90 10.93 16.31 -11.73
CA LEU A 90 10.19 15.24 -12.39
C LEU A 90 9.01 15.79 -13.20
N SER A 91 8.68 15.10 -14.31
CA SER A 91 7.45 15.37 -15.06
C SER A 91 6.23 15.19 -14.18
N LEU A 92 5.29 16.13 -14.21
CA LEU A 92 4.04 16.06 -13.44
C LEU A 92 2.98 15.12 -14.07
N ASN A 93 3.37 14.31 -15.07
CA ASN A 93 2.51 13.27 -15.61
C ASN A 93 2.20 12.22 -14.52
N PRO A 94 0.92 11.98 -14.17
CA PRO A 94 0.53 11.03 -13.13
C PRO A 94 1.17 9.64 -13.29
N THR A 95 1.33 9.15 -14.52
CA THR A 95 1.94 7.84 -14.81
C THR A 95 3.40 7.77 -14.39
N LYS A 96 4.10 8.91 -14.36
CA LYS A 96 5.52 9.00 -13.99
C LYS A 96 5.74 9.22 -12.49
N ILE A 97 4.77 9.81 -11.79
CA ILE A 97 4.90 10.16 -10.36
C ILE A 97 4.05 9.31 -9.42
N SER A 98 3.23 8.39 -9.96
CA SER A 98 2.40 7.49 -9.18
C SER A 98 3.06 6.12 -9.03
N GLY A 99 2.96 5.57 -7.82
CA GLY A 99 3.35 4.19 -7.56
C GLY A 99 2.26 3.19 -7.99
N LEU A 100 2.58 1.90 -7.86
CA LEU A 100 1.69 0.79 -8.24
C LEU A 100 0.32 0.82 -7.52
N CYS A 101 0.24 1.46 -6.36
CA CYS A 101 -1.00 1.65 -5.62
C CYS A 101 -1.90 2.79 -6.15
N GLY A 102 -1.52 3.45 -7.24
CA GLY A 102 -2.27 4.57 -7.83
C GLY A 102 -2.15 5.91 -7.08
N ARG A 103 -1.34 5.98 -6.01
CA ARG A 103 -1.00 7.22 -5.30
C ARG A 103 0.42 7.67 -5.62
N LEU A 104 0.74 8.92 -5.31
CA LEU A 104 2.09 9.46 -5.44
C LEU A 104 3.15 8.55 -4.79
N MET A 105 4.29 8.41 -5.48
CA MET A 105 5.39 7.54 -5.07
C MET A 105 5.95 7.96 -3.72
N CYS A 106 6.23 6.96 -2.88
CA CYS A 106 6.75 7.14 -1.53
C CYS A 106 8.16 7.76 -1.52
N CYS A 107 9.00 7.42 -2.50
CA CYS A 107 10.35 7.98 -2.65
C CYS A 107 10.36 9.49 -2.83
N LEU A 108 9.29 10.09 -3.39
CA LEU A 108 9.19 11.54 -3.55
C LEU A 108 9.32 12.28 -2.22
N ALA A 109 8.74 11.75 -1.14
CA ALA A 109 8.89 12.34 0.19
C ALA A 109 10.22 11.95 0.84
N HIS A 110 10.71 10.73 0.60
CA HIS A 110 11.96 10.24 1.19
C HIS A 110 13.19 11.00 0.69
N GLU A 111 13.20 11.33 -0.61
CA GLU A 111 14.37 11.88 -1.28
C GLU A 111 14.31 13.42 -1.36
N VAL A 112 13.16 14.07 -1.12
CA VAL A 112 12.95 15.51 -1.39
C VAL A 112 14.01 16.42 -0.75
N ASP A 113 14.49 16.08 0.44
CA ASP A 113 15.48 16.89 1.15
C ASP A 113 16.87 16.82 0.51
N GLN A 114 17.16 15.77 -0.25
CA GLN A 114 18.38 15.64 -1.05
C GLN A 114 18.37 16.55 -2.29
N TYR A 115 17.19 17.06 -2.66
CA TYR A 115 16.98 17.95 -3.80
C TYR A 115 16.77 19.42 -3.38
N ALA A 116 16.80 19.70 -2.07
CA ALA A 116 16.79 21.07 -1.58
C ALA A 116 18.15 21.73 -1.89
N ASP A 117 18.13 22.67 -2.83
CA ASP A 117 19.19 23.61 -3.19
C ASP A 117 20.53 22.96 -3.59
N GLY A 118 20.76 22.85 -4.90
CA GLY A 118 22.10 22.80 -5.52
C GLY A 118 23.15 21.98 -4.76
N GLY A 119 23.03 20.65 -4.79
CA GLY A 119 24.13 19.71 -4.66
C GLY A 119 25.18 20.01 -3.58
N THR A 120 24.91 19.70 -2.32
CA THR A 120 25.92 19.10 -1.42
C THR A 120 25.27 18.69 -0.12
N ARG A 121 25.07 17.38 0.08
CA ARG A 121 25.33 16.76 1.38
C ARG A 121 25.62 15.28 1.19
N SER A 122 26.89 14.97 1.43
CA SER A 122 27.50 13.65 1.39
C SER A 122 26.68 12.61 2.16
N ARG A 123 26.70 11.39 1.62
CA ARG A 123 26.62 10.09 2.32
C ARG A 123 26.43 10.23 3.85
N ARG A 124 25.25 9.85 4.34
CA ARG A 124 25.14 9.25 5.68
C ARG A 124 24.77 7.80 5.49
N SER A 125 25.82 7.00 5.30
CA SER A 125 25.86 5.61 5.74
C SER A 125 25.63 5.56 7.24
N SER A 126 24.63 4.80 7.68
CA SER A 126 24.59 4.14 8.99
C SER A 126 23.66 2.94 8.84
#